data_AF-A0A3M8Q9C4-F1
#
_entry.id   AF-A0A3M8Q9C4-F1
#
_cell.length_a   1.000
_cell.length_b   1.000
_cell.length_c   1.000
_cell.angle_alpha   90.00
_cell.angle_beta   90.00
_cell.angle_gamma   90.00
#
_symmetry.space_group_name_H-M   'P 1'
#
loop_
_entity.id
_entity.type
_entity.pdbx_description
1 polymer ?
#
loop_
_entity_poly.entity_id
_entity_poly.type
_entity_poly.pdbx_seq_one_letter_code
_entity_poly.pdbx_strand_id
1 'polypeptide(L)'
;MYKINYKAVVFAFILQMLVGVLWYASTPIEFLGRLSSEQGTNIPSVAVMTVFPLSVIAYLMFTAWLLVKAKGLSGIGRFSLVVGTWLFIFFPNAVFVSLHLDLNQIEVFYLLSFGIVNCLIAAIILPLWQPSRSIFRG
;
A
#
# COMPACT_ATOMS: atom_id res chain seq x y z
N MET A 1 22.88 6.67 13.34
CA MET A 1 22.08 6.83 12.09
C MET A 1 20.87 5.92 12.16
N TYR A 2 19.64 6.45 12.11
CA TYR A 2 18.46 5.62 11.89
C TYR A 2 18.54 5.09 10.45
N LYS A 3 18.69 3.77 10.31
CA LYS A 3 18.76 3.10 9.01
C LYS A 3 17.40 2.45 8.73
N ILE A 4 17.03 2.39 7.45
CA ILE A 4 15.87 1.62 7.01
C ILE A 4 16.12 0.14 7.36
N ASN A 5 15.14 -0.49 8.00
CA ASN A 5 15.18 -1.91 8.27
C ASN A 5 14.67 -2.68 7.04
N TYR A 6 15.58 -3.08 6.16
CA TYR A 6 15.23 -3.79 4.92
C TYR A 6 14.53 -5.14 5.18
N LYS A 7 14.79 -5.81 6.32
CA LYS A 7 14.08 -7.05 6.66
C LYS A 7 12.59 -6.78 6.86
N ALA A 8 12.26 -5.68 7.54
CA ALA A 8 10.88 -5.26 7.76
C ALA A 8 10.20 -4.85 6.46
N VAL A 9 10.92 -4.14 5.58
CA VAL A 9 10.43 -3.76 4.25
C VAL A 9 10.13 -4.99 3.40
N VAL A 10 11.04 -5.96 3.33
CA VAL A 10 10.86 -7.20 2.54
C VAL A 10 9.67 -8.01 3.05
N PHE A 11 9.49 -8.13 4.36
CA PHE A 11 8.36 -8.85 4.92
C PHE A 11 7.02 -8.12 4.68
N ALA A 12 6.98 -6.80 4.85
CA ALA A 12 5.81 -6.00 4.50
C ALA A 12 5.47 -6.15 3.02
N PHE A 13 6.49 -6.14 2.15
CA PHE A 13 6.33 -6.36 0.71
C PHE A 13 5.69 -7.72 0.41
N ILE A 14 6.19 -8.81 1.02
CA ILE A 14 5.61 -10.15 0.81
C ILE A 14 4.13 -10.18 1.23
N LEU A 15 3.78 -9.59 2.38
CA LEU A 15 2.38 -9.53 2.83
C LEU A 15 1.50 -8.70 1.89
N GLN A 16 1.98 -7.54 1.44
CA GLN A 16 1.25 -6.71 0.47
C GLN A 16 1.08 -7.41 -0.87
N MET A 17 2.07 -8.19 -1.32
CA MET A 17 1.96 -9.02 -2.53
C MET A 17 0.91 -10.12 -2.36
N LEU A 18 0.87 -10.82 -1.22
CA LEU A 18 -0.16 -11.83 -0.92
C LEU A 18 -1.56 -11.22 -0.93
N VAL A 19 -1.73 -10.07 -0.27
CA VAL A 19 -2.99 -9.32 -0.31
C VAL A 19 -3.32 -8.90 -1.73
N GLY A 20 -2.33 -8.48 -2.52
CA GLY A 20 -2.49 -8.15 -3.94
C GLY A 20 -3.08 -9.28 -4.77
N VAL A 21 -2.56 -10.50 -4.59
CA VAL A 21 -3.06 -11.70 -5.28
C VAL A 21 -4.52 -11.98 -4.86
N LEU A 22 -4.81 -11.94 -3.56
CA LEU A 22 -6.18 -12.17 -3.05
C LEU A 22 -7.16 -11.09 -3.51
N TRP A 23 -6.71 -9.84 -3.51
CA TRP A 23 -7.50 -8.70 -3.96
C TRP A 23 -7.82 -8.81 -5.45
N TYR A 24 -6.83 -9.11 -6.28
CA TYR A 24 -7.01 -9.33 -7.72
C TYR A 24 -7.94 -10.51 -8.02
N ALA A 25 -7.80 -11.62 -7.29
CA ALA A 25 -8.70 -12.77 -7.42
C ALA A 25 -10.15 -12.44 -7.02
N SER A 26 -10.36 -11.39 -6.22
CA SER A 26 -11.67 -10.93 -5.76
C SER A 26 -12.25 -9.79 -6.62
N THR A 27 -11.73 -9.58 -7.83
CA THR A 27 -12.20 -8.51 -8.72
C THR A 27 -13.70 -8.68 -9.03
N PRO A 28 -14.55 -7.65 -8.82
CA PRO A 28 -15.97 -7.71 -9.15
C PRO A 28 -16.19 -7.95 -10.65
N ILE A 29 -17.22 -8.73 -10.98
CA ILE A 29 -17.57 -9.09 -12.37
C ILE A 29 -17.90 -7.84 -13.20
N GLU A 30 -18.51 -6.82 -12.58
CA GLU A 30 -18.81 -5.52 -13.21
C GLU A 30 -17.53 -4.81 -13.71
N PHE A 31 -16.44 -4.93 -12.94
CA PHE A 31 -15.13 -4.35 -13.28
C PHE A 31 -14.41 -5.17 -14.35
N LEU A 32 -14.57 -6.50 -14.28
CA LEU A 32 -14.07 -7.42 -15.32
C LEU A 32 -14.73 -7.12 -16.67
N GLY A 33 -16.04 -6.83 -16.73
CA GLY A 33 -16.74 -6.52 -17.98
C GLY A 33 -16.19 -5.31 -18.74
N ARG A 34 -15.70 -4.27 -18.04
CA ARG A 34 -15.04 -3.10 -18.64
C ARG A 34 -13.65 -3.42 -19.21
N LEU A 35 -12.88 -4.31 -18.57
CA LEU A 35 -11.51 -4.66 -18.95
C LEU A 35 -11.43 -5.84 -19.93
N SER A 36 -12.35 -6.80 -19.84
CA SER A 36 -12.40 -8.02 -20.66
C SER A 36 -12.94 -7.78 -22.07
N SER A 37 -13.50 -6.60 -22.35
CA SER A 37 -13.85 -6.19 -23.71
C SER A 37 -12.63 -6.10 -24.64
N GLU A 38 -11.40 -5.99 -24.12
CA GLU A 38 -10.18 -5.90 -24.95
C GLU A 38 -9.26 -7.13 -24.88
N GLN A 39 -9.32 -7.95 -23.83
CA GLN A 39 -8.39 -9.06 -23.64
C GLN A 39 -9.13 -10.31 -23.14
N GLY A 40 -9.40 -11.25 -24.04
CA GLY A 40 -10.13 -12.50 -23.79
C GLY A 40 -9.42 -13.53 -22.91
N THR A 41 -8.49 -13.13 -22.04
CA THR A 41 -7.78 -14.00 -21.10
C THR A 41 -7.78 -13.38 -19.70
N ASN A 42 -8.12 -14.18 -18.67
CA ASN A 42 -8.11 -13.78 -17.25
C ASN A 42 -6.68 -13.55 -16.68
N ILE A 43 -5.66 -13.45 -17.53
CA ILE A 43 -4.26 -13.35 -17.15
C ILE A 43 -3.89 -11.86 -17.17
N PRO A 44 -3.34 -11.30 -16.07
CA PRO A 44 -2.89 -9.92 -16.06
C PRO A 44 -1.82 -9.68 -17.12
N SER A 45 -1.88 -8.52 -17.78
CA SER A 45 -0.88 -8.15 -18.78
C SER A 45 0.53 -8.08 -18.17
N VAL A 46 1.56 -8.30 -18.98
CA VAL A 46 2.97 -8.23 -18.54
C VAL A 46 3.29 -6.87 -17.90
N ALA A 47 2.67 -5.79 -18.39
CA ALA A 47 2.78 -4.46 -17.80
C ALA A 47 2.23 -4.43 -16.36
N VAL A 48 1.04 -5.01 -16.11
CA VAL A 48 0.48 -5.09 -14.75
C VAL A 48 1.36 -5.94 -13.84
N MET A 49 1.82 -7.10 -14.32
CA MET A 49 2.67 -8.02 -13.54
C MET A 49 4.02 -7.39 -13.14
N THR A 50 4.51 -6.39 -13.86
CA THR A 50 5.78 -5.70 -13.58
C THR A 50 5.60 -4.40 -12.83
N VAL A 51 4.63 -3.56 -13.22
CA VAL A 51 4.35 -2.26 -12.59
C VAL A 51 3.79 -2.42 -11.18
N PHE A 52 2.99 -3.47 -10.94
CA PHE A 52 2.39 -3.70 -9.63
C PHE A 52 3.43 -3.96 -8.52
N PRO A 53 4.37 -4.93 -8.64
CA PRO A 53 5.41 -5.11 -7.64
C PRO A 53 6.29 -3.86 -7.46
N LEU A 54 6.59 -3.14 -8.55
CA LEU A 54 7.39 -1.92 -8.52
C LEU A 54 6.70 -0.78 -7.76
N SER A 55 5.39 -0.61 -7.92
CA SER A 55 4.64 0.41 -7.20
C SER A 55 4.55 0.09 -5.70
N VAL A 56 4.34 -1.19 -5.34
CA VAL A 56 4.31 -1.66 -3.95
C VAL A 56 5.65 -1.41 -3.26
N ILE A 57 6.77 -1.78 -3.90
CA ILE A 57 8.09 -1.56 -3.30
C ILE A 57 8.46 -0.07 -3.21
N ALA A 58 8.10 0.74 -4.21
CA ALA A 58 8.30 2.18 -4.17
C ALA A 58 7.53 2.83 -3.01
N TYR A 59 6.27 2.43 -2.81
CA TYR A 59 5.44 2.88 -1.69
C TYR A 59 6.05 2.52 -0.33
N LEU A 60 6.52 1.27 -0.16
CA LEU A 60 7.17 0.84 1.08
C LEU A 60 8.47 1.56 1.35
N MET A 61 9.30 1.75 0.32
CA MET A 61 10.56 2.48 0.45
C MET A 61 10.33 3.95 0.82
N PHE A 62 9.34 4.60 0.20
CA PHE A 62 8.93 5.95 0.56
C PHE A 62 8.44 6.02 2.00
N THR A 63 7.57 5.10 2.42
CA THR A 63 7.03 5.06 3.78
C THR A 63 8.14 4.82 4.82
N ALA A 64 9.06 3.89 4.55
CA ALA A 64 10.19 3.62 5.41
C ALA A 64 11.14 4.82 5.51
N TRP A 65 11.40 5.50 4.39
CA TRP A 65 12.18 6.75 4.37
C TRP A 65 11.51 7.84 5.20
N LEU A 66 10.20 8.03 5.05
CA LEU A 66 9.43 9.03 5.78
C LEU A 66 9.48 8.77 7.30
N LEU A 67 9.33 7.51 7.72
CA LEU A 67 9.43 7.09 9.12
C LEU A 67 10.83 7.30 9.72
N VAL A 68 11.90 7.18 8.91
CA VAL A 68 13.27 7.51 9.34
C VAL A 68 13.45 9.03 9.54
N LYS A 69 12.73 9.85 8.77
CA LYS A 69 12.76 11.32 8.89
C LYS A 69 11.92 11.85 10.05
N ALA A 70 10.81 11.19 10.37
CA ALA A 70 9.91 11.57 11.45
C ALA A 70 10.46 11.19 12.84
N LYS A 71 11.48 11.93 13.28
CA LYS A 71 12.16 11.74 14.58
C LYS A 71 11.23 12.10 15.75
N GLY A 72 11.40 11.43 16.89
CA GLY A 72 10.73 11.78 18.14
C GLY A 72 9.25 11.39 18.23
N LEU A 73 8.63 10.92 17.14
CA LEU A 73 7.27 10.39 17.19
C LEU A 73 7.24 9.05 17.94
N SER A 74 6.28 8.96 18.86
CA SER A 74 5.86 7.70 19.50
C SER A 74 5.35 6.71 18.45
N GLY A 75 5.20 5.44 18.84
CA GLY A 75 4.66 4.39 17.94
C GLY A 75 3.31 4.80 17.34
N ILE A 76 2.41 5.37 18.14
CA ILE A 76 1.10 5.85 17.66
C ILE A 76 1.27 7.03 16.70
N GLY A 77 2.18 7.97 16.95
CA GLY A 77 2.43 9.10 16.05
C GLY A 77 2.96 8.65 14.69
N ARG A 78 3.79 7.61 14.66
CA ARG A 78 4.29 7.00 13.42
C ARG A 78 3.19 6.29 12.65
N PHE A 79 2.32 5.55 13.34
CA PHE A 79 1.14 4.93 12.75
C PHE A 79 0.22 5.98 12.11
N SER A 80 -0.15 7.01 12.88
CA SER A 80 -0.99 8.12 12.41
C SER A 80 -0.36 8.87 11.24
N LEU A 81 0.96 8.99 11.19
CA LEU A 81 1.66 9.61 10.07
C LEU A 81 1.51 8.79 8.78
N VAL A 82 1.67 7.47 8.82
CA VAL A 82 1.49 6.62 7.63
C VAL A 82 0.05 6.66 7.15
N VAL A 83 -0.92 6.51 8.08
CA VAL A 83 -2.36 6.59 7.77
C VAL A 83 -2.74 7.97 7.23
N GLY A 84 -2.23 9.05 7.84
CA GLY A 84 -2.45 10.41 7.38
C GLY A 84 -1.88 10.65 5.98
N THR A 85 -0.70 10.10 5.68
CA THR A 85 -0.12 10.18 4.33
C THR A 85 -1.05 9.55 3.29
N TRP A 86 -1.63 8.39 3.60
CA TRP A 86 -2.62 7.76 2.73
C TRP A 86 -3.91 8.61 2.60
N LEU A 87 -4.47 9.09 3.72
CA LEU A 87 -5.69 9.89 3.73
C LEU A 87 -5.55 11.23 3.00
N PHE A 88 -4.41 11.91 3.08
CA PHE A 88 -4.26 13.25 2.51
C PHE A 88 -3.59 13.28 1.13
N ILE A 89 -2.90 12.21 0.74
CA ILE A 89 -2.25 12.13 -0.58
C ILE A 89 -2.99 11.17 -1.50
N PHE A 90 -3.29 9.96 -1.06
CA PHE A 90 -3.88 8.95 -1.94
C PHE A 90 -5.40 9.12 -2.10
N PHE A 91 -6.13 9.42 -1.03
CA PHE A 91 -7.58 9.53 -1.08
C PHE A 91 -8.10 10.62 -2.04
N PRO A 92 -7.56 11.87 -2.04
CA PRO A 92 -8.03 12.90 -2.98
C PRO A 92 -7.79 12.49 -4.43
N ASN A 93 -6.63 11.91 -4.73
CA ASN A 93 -6.32 11.42 -6.08
C ASN A 93 -7.29 10.30 -6.50
N ALA A 94 -7.62 9.38 -5.60
CA ALA A 94 -8.60 8.33 -5.87
C ALA A 94 -9.98 8.92 -6.18
N VAL A 95 -10.43 9.93 -5.42
CA VAL A 95 -11.72 10.62 -5.67
C VAL A 95 -11.72 11.32 -7.03
N PHE A 96 -10.66 12.07 -7.37
CA PHE A 96 -10.58 12.75 -8.66
C PHE A 96 -10.57 11.77 -9.83
N VAL A 97 -9.77 10.70 -9.74
CA VAL A 97 -9.71 9.67 -10.78
C VAL A 97 -11.05 8.94 -10.91
N SER A 98 -11.73 8.64 -9.80
CA SER A 98 -13.05 8.00 -9.86
C SER A 98 -14.12 8.87 -10.51
N LEU A 99 -14.10 10.18 -10.24
CA LEU A 99 -15.01 11.13 -10.89
C LEU A 99 -14.68 11.30 -12.37
N HIS A 100 -13.39 11.30 -12.74
CA HIS A 100 -12.96 11.47 -14.11
C HIS A 100 -13.24 10.24 -14.99
N LEU A 101 -13.09 9.04 -14.42
CA LEU A 101 -13.32 7.77 -15.13
C LEU A 101 -14.75 7.24 -14.98
N ASP A 102 -15.65 7.99 -14.33
CA ASP A 102 -17.03 7.63 -14.06
C ASP A 102 -17.15 6.20 -13.48
N LEU A 103 -16.39 5.98 -12.39
CA LEU A 103 -16.38 4.73 -11.67
C LEU A 103 -17.59 4.63 -10.74
N ASN A 104 -18.24 3.47 -10.75
CA ASN A 104 -19.35 3.19 -9.85
C ASN A 104 -18.85 3.03 -8.40
N GLN A 105 -19.72 3.26 -7.42
CA GLN A 105 -19.38 3.25 -6.00
C GLN A 105 -18.69 1.94 -5.55
N ILE A 106 -19.14 0.80 -6.07
CA ILE A 106 -18.55 -0.53 -5.79
C ILE A 106 -17.10 -0.60 -6.28
N GLU A 107 -16.81 -0.08 -7.48
CA GLU A 107 -15.48 -0.07 -8.09
C GLU A 107 -14.52 0.82 -7.27
N VAL A 108 -15.02 1.98 -6.82
CA VAL A 108 -14.27 2.90 -5.97
C VAL A 108 -13.92 2.27 -4.63
N PHE A 109 -14.88 1.60 -3.97
CA PHE A 109 -14.60 0.88 -2.73
C PHE A 109 -13.62 -0.26 -2.93
N TYR A 110 -13.76 -1.01 -4.02
CA TYR A 110 -12.84 -2.08 -4.37
C TYR A 110 -11.40 -1.55 -4.52
N LEU A 111 -11.19 -0.46 -5.27
CA LEU A 111 -9.88 0.18 -5.45
C LEU A 111 -9.31 0.75 -4.13
N LEU A 112 -10.14 1.42 -3.32
CA LEU A 112 -9.72 1.99 -2.04
C LEU A 112 -9.37 0.91 -1.02
N SER A 113 -10.05 -0.23 -1.04
CA SER A 113 -9.83 -1.32 -0.08
C SER A 113 -8.39 -1.84 -0.13
N PHE A 114 -7.82 -2.00 -1.33
CA PHE A 114 -6.43 -2.40 -1.50
C PHE A 114 -5.46 -1.37 -0.93
N GLY A 115 -5.70 -0.09 -1.20
CA GLY A 115 -4.90 1.02 -0.68
C GLY A 115 -4.89 1.06 0.85
N ILE A 116 -6.07 0.94 1.48
CA ILE A 116 -6.21 0.93 2.94
C ILE A 116 -5.48 -0.25 3.55
N VAL A 117 -5.68 -1.46 3.03
CA VAL A 117 -5.04 -2.67 3.60
C VAL A 117 -3.52 -2.57 3.49
N ASN A 118 -2.98 -2.14 2.35
CA ASN A 118 -1.54 -1.92 2.21
C ASN A 118 -1.01 -0.83 3.15
N CYS A 119 -1.78 0.25 3.32
CA CYS A 119 -1.46 1.29 4.26
C CYS A 119 -1.36 0.75 5.69
N LEU A 120 -2.34 -0.04 6.13
CA LEU A 120 -2.35 -0.64 7.46
C LEU A 120 -1.19 -1.61 7.65
N ILE A 121 -0.89 -2.45 6.66
CA ILE A 121 0.28 -3.36 6.70
C ILE A 121 1.56 -2.54 6.91
N ALA A 122 1.77 -1.48 6.14
CA ALA A 122 2.94 -0.62 6.28
C ALA A 122 2.98 0.11 7.62
N ALA A 123 1.84 0.64 8.08
CA ALA A 123 1.70 1.41 9.32
C ALA A 123 1.88 0.53 10.58
N ILE A 124 1.62 -0.77 10.49
CA ILE A 124 1.84 -1.71 11.59
C ILE A 124 3.29 -2.21 11.56
N ILE A 125 3.75 -2.75 10.43
CA ILE A 125 5.02 -3.47 10.36
C ILE A 125 6.21 -2.52 10.46
N LEU A 126 6.22 -1.40 9.73
CA LEU A 126 7.40 -0.54 9.66
C LEU A 126 7.68 0.20 10.99
N PRO A 127 6.69 0.71 11.73
CA PRO A 127 6.92 1.33 13.03
C PRO A 127 7.27 0.35 14.14
N LEU A 128 6.65 -0.84 14.18
CA LEU A 128 6.84 -1.82 15.26
C LEU A 128 8.15 -2.58 15.16
N TRP A 129 8.75 -2.66 13.98
CA TRP A 129 9.94 -3.46 13.72
C TRP A 129 11.23 -2.65 13.59
N GLN A 130 11.22 -1.44 14.14
CA GLN A 130 12.47 -0.76 14.45
C GLN A 130 13.14 -1.46 15.64
N PRO A 131 14.49 -1.60 15.64
CA PRO A 131 15.19 -2.21 16.75
C PRO A 131 14.78 -1.47 18.03
N SER A 132 14.10 -2.19 18.93
CA SER A 132 13.82 -1.71 20.28
C SER A 132 15.13 -1.22 20.85
N ARG A 133 15.19 0.07 21.23
CA ARG A 133 16.36 0.56 21.97
C ARG A 133 16.42 -0.32 23.21
N SER A 134 17.47 -1.13 23.33
CA SER A 134 17.77 -1.83 24.57
C SER A 134 17.65 -0.80 25.69
N ILE A 135 16.71 -1.06 26.61
CA ILE A 135 16.48 -0.25 27.80
C ILE A 135 17.71 -0.34 28.73
N PHE A 136 18.65 -1.26 28.45
CA PHE A 136 19.95 -1.42 29.11
C PHE A 136 21.09 -0.66 28.42
N ARG A 137 20.94 0.66 28.21
CA ARG A 137 22.11 1.51 27.93
C ARG A 137 22.00 2.85 28.66
N GLY A 138 22.68 2.90 29.82
CA GLY A 138 23.18 4.11 30.47
C GLY A 138 22.21 4.76 31.43
#